data_AF-A0A250ISX3-F1
#
_entry.id   AF-A0A250ISX3-F1
#
_cell.length_a   1.000
_cell.length_b   1.000
_cell.length_c   1.000
_cell.angle_alpha   90.00
_cell.angle_beta   90.00
_cell.angle_gamma   90.00
#
_symmetry.space_group_name_H-M   'P 1'
#
loop_
_entity.id
_entity.type
_entity.pdbx_description
1 polymer ?
#
loop_
_entity_poly.entity_id
_entity_poly.type
_entity_poly.pdbx_seq_one_letter_code
_entity_poly.pdbx_strand_id
1 'polypeptide(L)'
;MNGHFHDPSAMGTTTHTGRGRITAFLLLFCLLPTRALGHPAPGDDSIKARLKACVLAGDLACVVDQYLLLKDIGRAPGWLVAFQGAFATANRKAGECEKVAKLIHEGLTRLGQRPEYLRFTVQGDVRLLGFNEISNGVLVKSHQLATAGNHWAVKLGDKVIDAYTGFGGLPLADYVARLTTASTSHVVYEVIPAL
;
A
#
# COMPACT_ATOMS: atom_id res chain seq x y z
N MET A 1 -44.68 50.04 10.27
CA MET A 1 -44.83 51.45 10.70
C MET A 1 -44.54 51.52 12.19
N ASN A 2 -43.63 52.41 12.58
CA ASN A 2 -43.31 52.89 13.93
C ASN A 2 -42.69 51.84 14.89
N GLY A 3 -41.53 52.04 15.51
CA GLY A 3 -40.73 53.25 15.74
C GLY A 3 -40.50 53.44 17.25
N HIS A 4 -39.28 53.83 17.60
CA HIS A 4 -38.76 54.33 18.89
C HIS A 4 -38.26 53.32 19.93
N PHE A 5 -36.94 53.23 20.24
CA PHE A 5 -35.92 54.22 20.69
C PHE A 5 -35.93 54.38 22.21
N HIS A 6 -34.87 53.89 22.88
CA HIS A 6 -34.07 54.67 23.83
C HIS A 6 -32.89 53.85 24.37
N ASP A 7 -31.69 54.33 24.07
CA ASP A 7 -30.49 54.22 24.90
C ASP A 7 -30.54 55.37 25.94
N PRO A 8 -29.98 55.22 27.15
CA PRO A 8 -28.81 56.04 27.44
C PRO A 8 -27.73 55.39 28.34
N SER A 9 -26.52 55.86 28.09
CA SER A 9 -25.27 55.67 28.83
C SER A 9 -25.25 56.28 30.24
N ALA A 10 -24.40 55.75 31.13
CA ALA A 10 -23.47 56.45 32.05
C ALA A 10 -22.86 55.46 33.07
N MET A 11 -21.56 55.15 32.99
CA MET A 11 -20.45 55.69 33.80
C MET A 11 -20.36 55.22 35.27
N GLY A 12 -19.21 54.64 35.63
CA GLY A 12 -18.75 54.51 37.02
C GLY A 12 -17.69 53.42 37.27
N THR A 13 -16.41 53.80 37.20
CA THR A 13 -15.26 53.49 38.10
C THR A 13 -15.31 52.19 38.96
N THR A 14 -14.29 51.36 39.17
CA THR A 14 -12.85 51.64 39.48
C THR A 14 -12.08 50.30 39.60
N THR A 15 -10.80 50.32 39.23
CA THR A 15 -9.64 49.52 39.74
C THR A 15 -9.86 48.25 40.58
N HIS A 16 -9.28 47.12 40.14
CA HIS A 16 -8.34 46.37 41.00
C HIS A 16 -7.32 45.55 40.20
N THR A 17 -6.09 45.70 40.67
CA THR A 17 -4.84 45.02 40.35
C THR A 17 -4.92 43.51 40.54
N GLY A 18 -4.47 42.74 39.53
CA GLY A 18 -4.44 41.28 39.57
C GLY A 18 -3.30 40.72 38.74
N ARG A 19 -2.09 40.77 39.29
CA ARG A 19 -0.83 40.23 38.76
C ARG A 19 -0.92 38.70 38.76
N GLY A 20 -1.25 38.11 37.60
CA GLY A 20 -1.36 36.66 37.40
C GLY A 20 -0.32 36.14 36.42
N ARG A 21 0.52 35.23 36.89
CA ARG A 21 1.68 34.63 36.22
C ARG A 21 1.37 34.10 34.82
N ILE A 22 2.18 34.52 33.83
CA ILE A 22 2.27 33.87 32.52
C ILE A 22 2.99 32.54 32.74
N THR A 23 2.22 31.46 32.82
CA THR A 23 2.72 30.09 32.86
C THR A 23 3.27 29.75 31.48
N ALA A 24 4.55 29.38 31.44
CA ALA A 24 5.26 28.98 30.24
C ALA A 24 4.57 27.78 29.55
N PHE A 25 4.04 27.99 28.34
CA PHE A 25 3.70 26.92 27.43
C PHE A 25 4.98 26.42 26.76
N LEU A 26 5.62 25.43 27.39
CA LEU A 26 6.66 24.62 26.77
C LEU A 26 6.01 23.79 25.65
N LEU A 27 6.23 24.21 24.40
CA LEU A 27 5.95 23.44 23.20
C LEU A 27 6.90 22.22 23.16
N LEU A 28 6.52 21.15 23.85
CA LEU A 28 7.12 19.83 23.70
C LEU A 28 6.41 19.10 22.55
N PHE A 29 6.71 19.49 21.33
CA PHE A 29 6.23 18.84 20.10
C PHE A 29 7.43 18.45 19.26
N CYS A 30 8.10 17.34 19.62
CA CYS A 30 9.05 16.60 18.76
C CYS A 30 9.37 15.23 19.38
N LEU A 31 8.35 14.40 19.62
CA LEU A 31 8.54 12.96 19.82
C LEU A 31 7.58 12.21 18.88
N LEU A 32 7.77 12.41 17.58
CA LEU A 32 7.39 11.38 16.63
C LEU A 32 8.47 10.29 16.71
N PRO A 33 8.11 9.00 16.79
CA PRO A 33 9.09 7.95 16.64
C PRO A 33 9.63 8.07 15.23
N THR A 34 10.90 8.45 15.11
CA THR A 34 11.70 8.14 13.94
C THR A 34 11.44 6.67 13.66
N ARG A 35 10.73 6.38 12.56
CA ARG A 35 10.70 5.03 11.99
C ARG A 35 12.16 4.61 11.95
N ALA A 36 12.51 3.63 12.78
CA ALA A 36 13.81 3.02 12.75
C ALA A 36 13.97 2.49 11.32
N LEU A 37 14.71 3.25 10.51
CA LEU A 37 15.36 2.74 9.33
C LEU A 37 16.08 1.49 9.84
N GLY A 38 15.65 0.32 9.38
CA GLY A 38 16.40 -0.90 9.63
C GLY A 38 17.82 -0.62 9.16
N HIS A 39 18.74 -0.47 10.11
CA HIS A 39 20.14 -0.33 9.78
C HIS A 39 20.51 -1.56 8.95
N PRO A 40 21.12 -1.39 7.77
CA PRO A 40 21.61 -2.53 7.02
C PRO A 40 22.54 -3.34 7.94
N ALA A 41 22.36 -4.66 7.93
CA ALA A 41 23.28 -5.57 8.61
C ALA A 41 24.72 -5.31 8.11
N PRO A 42 25.77 -5.57 8.92
CA PRO A 42 27.15 -5.36 8.48
C PRO A 42 27.43 -6.24 7.26
N GLY A 43 27.47 -5.63 6.07
CA GLY A 43 27.53 -6.36 4.81
C GLY A 43 27.26 -5.45 3.62
N ASP A 44 28.33 -5.16 2.87
CA ASP A 44 28.36 -4.44 1.58
C ASP A 44 27.39 -3.24 1.47
N ASP A 45 27.84 -2.03 1.82
CA ASP A 45 27.10 -0.77 1.65
C ASP A 45 26.98 -0.32 0.17
N SER A 46 27.11 -1.23 -0.79
CA SER A 46 26.90 -0.89 -2.20
C SER A 46 25.44 -0.51 -2.47
N ILE A 47 25.22 0.37 -3.45
CA ILE A 47 23.85 0.74 -3.90
C ILE A 47 23.09 -0.53 -4.34
N LYS A 48 23.78 -1.52 -4.92
CA LYS A 48 23.20 -2.80 -5.31
C LYS A 48 22.65 -3.58 -4.11
N ALA A 49 23.41 -3.64 -3.01
CA ALA A 49 22.97 -4.32 -1.79
C ALA A 49 21.76 -3.61 -1.16
N ARG A 50 21.76 -2.28 -1.11
CA ARG A 50 20.59 -1.51 -0.66
C ARG A 50 19.37 -1.72 -1.55
N LEU A 51 19.53 -1.68 -2.87
CA LEU A 51 18.44 -1.98 -3.81
C LEU A 51 17.85 -3.37 -3.55
N LYS A 52 18.71 -4.38 -3.36
CA LYS A 52 18.26 -5.74 -3.02
C LYS A 52 17.48 -5.76 -1.70
N ALA A 53 17.95 -5.04 -0.68
CA ALA A 53 17.24 -4.93 0.59
C ALA A 53 15.86 -4.28 0.43
N CYS A 54 15.74 -3.21 -0.37
CA CYS A 54 14.44 -2.58 -0.68
C CYS A 54 13.47 -3.58 -1.32
N VAL A 55 13.94 -4.38 -2.28
CA VAL A 55 13.11 -5.40 -2.96
C VAL A 55 12.62 -6.44 -1.98
N LEU A 56 13.49 -6.96 -1.11
CA LEU A 56 13.13 -7.96 -0.10
C LEU A 56 12.13 -7.40 0.94
N ALA A 57 12.30 -6.13 1.33
CA ALA A 57 11.38 -5.43 2.21
C ALA A 57 10.03 -5.12 1.55
N GLY A 58 9.95 -5.17 0.21
CA GLY A 58 8.76 -4.73 -0.54
C GLY A 58 8.54 -3.23 -0.48
N ASP A 59 9.60 -2.44 -0.27
CA ASP A 59 9.54 -0.99 -0.22
C ASP A 59 9.76 -0.41 -1.63
N LEU A 60 8.65 -0.08 -2.28
CA LEU A 60 8.65 0.41 -3.65
C LEU A 60 9.32 1.78 -3.79
N ALA A 61 9.19 2.67 -2.80
CA ALA A 61 9.83 3.98 -2.81
C ALA A 61 11.36 3.82 -2.71
N CYS A 62 11.82 3.00 -1.76
CA CYS A 62 13.23 2.63 -1.62
C CYS A 62 13.79 2.02 -2.91
N VAL A 63 13.05 1.11 -3.57
CA VAL A 63 13.46 0.52 -4.84
C VAL A 63 13.67 1.59 -5.92
N VAL A 64 12.74 2.54 -6.05
CA VAL A 64 12.86 3.63 -7.03
C VAL A 64 14.11 4.45 -6.74
N ASP A 65 14.28 4.93 -5.52
CA ASP A 65 15.41 5.78 -5.13
C ASP A 65 16.75 5.08 -5.38
N GLN A 66 16.91 3.84 -4.89
CA GLN A 66 18.15 3.09 -5.07
C GLN A 66 18.39 2.72 -6.54
N TYR A 67 17.35 2.48 -7.34
CA TYR A 67 17.52 2.20 -8.77
C TYR A 67 18.02 3.43 -9.53
N LEU A 68 17.45 4.61 -9.25
CA LEU A 68 17.88 5.87 -9.88
C LEU A 68 19.34 6.17 -9.55
N LEU A 69 19.73 6.03 -8.28
CA LEU A 69 21.11 6.18 -7.83
C LEU A 69 22.05 5.16 -8.48
N LEU A 70 21.64 3.89 -8.56
CA LEU A 70 22.47 2.83 -9.14
C LEU A 70 22.74 3.04 -10.63
N LYS A 71 21.78 3.63 -11.35
CA LYS A 71 21.86 3.86 -12.78
C LYS A 71 22.35 5.24 -13.16
N ASP A 72 22.54 6.13 -12.18
CA ASP A 72 22.90 7.53 -12.37
C ASP A 72 21.94 8.24 -13.35
N ILE A 73 20.63 8.11 -13.08
CA ILE A 73 19.57 8.72 -13.90
C ILE A 73 18.64 9.57 -13.04
N GLY A 74 18.23 10.73 -13.56
CA GLY A 74 17.35 11.66 -12.84
C GLY A 74 15.86 11.34 -12.90
N ARG A 75 15.44 10.31 -13.65
CA ARG A 75 14.01 9.94 -13.78
C ARG A 75 13.82 8.44 -13.94
N ALA A 76 12.69 7.95 -13.41
CA ALA A 76 12.33 6.54 -13.54
C ALA A 76 12.06 6.18 -15.00
N PRO A 77 12.65 5.08 -15.51
CA PRO A 77 12.32 4.58 -16.84
C PRO A 77 10.86 4.11 -16.90
N GLY A 78 10.28 4.08 -18.11
CA GLY A 78 8.85 3.77 -18.30
C GLY A 78 8.40 2.44 -17.68
N TRP A 79 9.23 1.40 -17.71
CA TRP A 79 8.91 0.11 -17.09
C TRP A 79 8.80 0.22 -15.57
N LEU A 80 9.62 1.06 -14.92
CA LEU A 80 9.61 1.24 -13.46
C LEU A 80 8.40 2.07 -13.04
N VAL A 81 7.99 3.03 -13.87
CA VAL A 81 6.73 3.76 -13.71
C VAL A 81 5.53 2.80 -13.85
N ALA A 82 5.54 1.93 -14.85
CA ALA A 82 4.48 0.94 -15.06
C ALA A 82 4.40 -0.08 -13.91
N PHE A 83 5.56 -0.54 -13.41
CA PHE A 83 5.66 -1.39 -12.23
C PHE A 83 5.06 -0.73 -10.98
N GLN A 84 5.39 0.55 -10.73
CA GLN A 84 4.78 1.30 -9.64
C GLN A 84 3.26 1.44 -9.81
N GLY A 85 2.84 1.79 -11.03
CA GLY A 85 1.44 1.96 -11.39
C GLY A 85 0.62 0.69 -11.17
N ALA A 86 1.21 -0.50 -11.31
CA ALA A 86 0.52 -1.78 -11.11
C ALA A 86 -0.15 -1.89 -9.73
N PHE A 87 0.37 -1.21 -8.71
CA PHE A 87 -0.15 -1.21 -7.34
C PHE A 87 -1.15 -0.08 -7.02
N ALA A 88 -1.43 0.79 -7.99
CA ALA A 88 -2.39 1.88 -7.81
C ALA A 88 -3.80 1.36 -7.58
N THR A 89 -4.58 2.06 -6.75
CA THR A 89 -5.98 1.71 -6.46
C THR A 89 -6.84 1.58 -7.73
N ALA A 90 -6.55 2.37 -8.78
CA ALA A 90 -7.24 2.29 -10.07
C ALA A 90 -7.10 0.93 -10.77
N ASN A 91 -6.09 0.13 -10.41
CA ASN A 91 -5.84 -1.21 -10.93
C ASN A 91 -6.47 -2.32 -10.05
N ARG A 92 -7.09 -1.95 -8.93
CA ARG A 92 -7.86 -2.87 -8.06
C ARG A 92 -9.29 -3.04 -8.57
N LYS A 93 -9.42 -3.55 -9.80
CA LYS A 93 -10.70 -3.77 -10.47
C LYS A 93 -10.75 -5.14 -11.12
N ALA A 94 -11.96 -5.71 -11.14
CA ALA A 94 -12.21 -6.99 -11.78
C ALA A 94 -11.83 -6.94 -13.26
N GLY A 95 -11.16 -7.99 -13.74
CA GLY A 95 -10.74 -8.14 -15.14
C GLY A 95 -9.37 -7.58 -15.50
N GLU A 96 -8.70 -6.83 -14.62
CA GLU A 96 -7.38 -6.24 -14.94
C GLU A 96 -6.19 -7.00 -14.34
N CYS A 97 -6.49 -8.04 -13.56
CA CYS A 97 -5.49 -8.85 -12.87
C CYS A 97 -4.39 -9.40 -13.79
N GLU A 98 -4.72 -9.85 -15.01
CA GLU A 98 -3.71 -10.36 -15.95
C GLU A 98 -2.72 -9.28 -16.39
N LYS A 99 -3.23 -8.11 -16.79
CA LYS A 99 -2.40 -6.96 -17.17
C LYS A 99 -1.53 -6.50 -16.00
N VAL A 100 -2.11 -6.39 -14.81
CA VAL A 100 -1.39 -6.04 -13.58
C VAL A 100 -0.29 -7.06 -13.28
N ALA A 101 -0.59 -8.35 -13.35
CA ALA A 101 0.38 -9.41 -13.14
C ALA A 101 1.55 -9.32 -14.15
N LYS A 102 1.28 -9.02 -15.42
CA LYS A 102 2.32 -8.79 -16.44
C LYS A 102 3.27 -7.64 -16.06
N LEU A 103 2.72 -6.50 -15.61
CA LEU A 103 3.52 -5.35 -15.18
C LEU A 103 4.37 -5.66 -13.94
N ILE A 104 3.79 -6.36 -12.95
CA ILE A 104 4.51 -6.79 -11.74
C ILE A 104 5.65 -7.74 -12.10
N HIS A 105 5.36 -8.75 -12.91
CA HIS A 105 6.33 -9.74 -13.35
C HIS A 105 7.49 -9.11 -14.13
N GLU A 106 7.20 -8.21 -15.08
CA GLU A 106 8.24 -7.50 -15.83
C GLU A 106 9.13 -6.66 -14.90
N GLY A 107 8.53 -5.88 -13.99
CA GLY A 107 9.28 -5.04 -13.06
C GLY A 107 10.20 -5.86 -12.14
N LEU A 108 9.68 -6.95 -11.57
CA LEU A 108 10.47 -7.88 -10.75
C LEU A 108 11.62 -8.53 -11.54
N THR A 109 11.36 -8.94 -12.78
CA THR A 109 12.39 -9.51 -13.66
C THR A 109 13.50 -8.51 -13.95
N ARG A 110 13.14 -7.25 -14.24
CA ARG A 110 14.12 -6.16 -14.46
C ARG A 110 14.91 -5.79 -13.20
N LEU A 111 14.35 -6.04 -12.03
CA LEU A 111 15.03 -5.94 -10.72
C LEU A 111 15.87 -7.19 -10.39
N GLY A 112 16.07 -8.10 -11.35
CA GLY A 112 16.89 -9.29 -11.20
C GLY A 112 16.26 -10.40 -10.37
N GLN A 113 14.94 -10.33 -10.15
CA GLN A 113 14.19 -11.37 -9.45
C GLN A 113 13.74 -12.47 -10.41
N ARG A 114 13.24 -13.58 -9.85
CA ARG A 114 12.67 -14.71 -10.60
C ARG A 114 11.19 -14.88 -10.21
N PRO A 115 10.31 -13.97 -10.65
CA PRO A 115 8.88 -14.11 -10.43
C PRO A 115 8.32 -15.29 -11.23
N GLU A 116 7.20 -15.83 -10.76
CA GLU A 116 6.39 -16.82 -11.46
C GLU A 116 4.95 -16.30 -11.52
N TYR A 117 4.18 -16.70 -12.54
CA TYR A 117 2.75 -16.38 -12.53
C TYR A 117 1.99 -17.37 -11.65
N LEU A 118 0.96 -16.89 -10.99
CA LEU A 118 0.03 -17.70 -10.21
C LEU A 118 -1.37 -17.49 -10.78
N ARG A 119 -1.97 -18.56 -11.27
CA ARG A 119 -3.36 -18.55 -11.76
C ARG A 119 -4.25 -19.13 -10.68
N PHE A 120 -5.29 -18.39 -10.31
CA PHE A 120 -6.38 -18.85 -9.48
C PHE A 120 -7.61 -19.07 -10.36
N THR A 121 -8.26 -20.21 -10.17
CA THR A 121 -9.50 -20.55 -10.87
C THR A 121 -10.56 -21.00 -9.86
N VAL A 122 -11.75 -20.43 -9.96
CA VAL A 122 -12.92 -20.88 -9.20
C VAL A 122 -13.54 -22.06 -9.94
N GLN A 123 -13.73 -23.18 -9.26
CA GLN A 123 -14.46 -24.35 -9.75
C GLN A 123 -15.80 -24.48 -9.02
N GLY A 124 -16.88 -24.74 -9.77
CA GLY A 124 -18.26 -24.83 -9.26
C GLY A 124 -19.26 -24.07 -10.11
N ASP A 125 -20.47 -23.94 -9.58
CA ASP A 125 -21.63 -23.34 -10.27
C ASP A 125 -21.51 -21.82 -10.42
N VAL A 126 -20.84 -21.16 -9.48
CA VAL A 126 -20.69 -19.70 -9.45
C VAL A 126 -19.22 -19.33 -9.55
N ARG A 127 -18.86 -18.60 -10.60
CA ARG A 127 -17.46 -18.21 -10.89
C ARG A 127 -17.08 -16.85 -10.28
N LEU A 128 -17.64 -16.51 -9.13
CA LEU A 128 -17.28 -15.28 -8.42
C LEU A 128 -16.03 -15.52 -7.57
N LEU A 129 -15.06 -14.61 -7.67
CA LEU A 129 -13.88 -14.59 -6.80
C LEU A 129 -13.76 -13.21 -6.16
N GLY A 130 -13.69 -13.21 -4.84
CA GLY A 130 -13.44 -12.04 -4.02
C GLY A 130 -12.11 -12.12 -3.25
N PHE A 131 -11.70 -10.98 -2.71
CA PHE A 131 -10.56 -10.85 -1.82
C PHE A 131 -10.90 -9.98 -0.63
N ASN A 132 -10.62 -10.50 0.57
CA ASN A 132 -10.83 -9.80 1.82
C ASN A 132 -9.58 -8.99 2.22
N GLU A 133 -9.74 -7.68 2.25
CA GLU A 133 -8.76 -6.76 2.80
C GLU A 133 -8.90 -6.73 4.32
N ILE A 134 -7.88 -7.25 5.00
CA ILE A 134 -7.81 -7.33 6.47
C ILE A 134 -6.74 -6.35 6.95
N SER A 135 -7.10 -5.50 7.92
CA SER A 135 -6.19 -4.60 8.62
C SER A 135 -6.31 -4.83 10.11
N ASN A 136 -5.17 -5.04 10.79
CA ASN A 136 -5.13 -5.32 12.24
C ASN A 136 -6.06 -6.47 12.66
N GLY A 137 -6.18 -7.52 11.83
CA GLY A 137 -7.05 -8.67 12.08
C GLY A 137 -8.54 -8.44 11.81
N VAL A 138 -8.93 -7.24 11.38
CA VAL A 138 -10.34 -6.89 11.09
C VAL A 138 -10.56 -6.81 9.59
N LEU A 139 -11.65 -7.40 9.11
CA LEU A 139 -12.11 -7.23 7.72
C LEU A 139 -12.49 -5.76 7.50
N VAL A 140 -11.73 -5.08 6.65
CA VAL A 140 -11.98 -3.69 6.27
C VAL A 140 -12.89 -3.61 5.05
N LYS A 141 -12.64 -4.48 4.06
CA LYS A 141 -13.36 -4.45 2.78
C LYS A 141 -13.25 -5.78 2.06
N SER A 142 -14.31 -6.16 1.34
CA SER A 142 -14.26 -7.24 0.37
C SER A 142 -14.27 -6.65 -1.04
N HIS A 143 -13.37 -7.13 -1.88
CA HIS A 143 -13.22 -6.70 -3.27
C HIS A 143 -13.59 -7.85 -4.19
N GLN A 144 -14.21 -7.55 -5.32
CA GLN A 144 -14.39 -8.54 -6.38
C GLN A 144 -13.15 -8.57 -7.27
N LEU A 145 -12.47 -9.71 -7.32
CA LEU A 145 -11.27 -9.94 -8.13
C LEU A 145 -11.61 -10.35 -9.55
N ALA A 146 -12.60 -11.23 -9.69
CA ALA A 146 -12.98 -11.81 -10.98
C ALA A 146 -14.49 -12.01 -11.09
N THR A 147 -15.00 -11.78 -12.30
CA THR A 147 -16.38 -12.06 -12.70
C THR A 147 -16.51 -13.41 -13.41
N ALA A 148 -15.41 -13.94 -13.97
CA ALA A 148 -15.36 -15.22 -14.69
C ALA A 148 -14.49 -16.27 -13.98
N GLY A 149 -14.24 -16.08 -12.69
CA GLY A 149 -13.55 -17.06 -11.84
C GLY A 149 -12.06 -17.20 -12.08
N ASN A 150 -11.46 -16.36 -12.93
CA ASN A 150 -10.03 -16.38 -13.21
C ASN A 150 -9.35 -15.14 -12.63
N HIS A 151 -8.29 -15.35 -11.85
CA HIS A 151 -7.46 -14.29 -11.30
C HIS A 151 -5.99 -14.61 -11.44
N TRP A 152 -5.20 -13.58 -11.73
CA TRP A 152 -3.75 -13.68 -11.91
C TRP A 152 -3.03 -12.83 -10.87
N ALA A 153 -2.03 -13.43 -10.26
CA ALA A 153 -1.08 -12.76 -9.38
C ALA A 153 0.35 -13.18 -9.75
N VAL A 154 1.33 -12.58 -9.08
CA VAL A 154 2.74 -12.94 -9.25
C VAL A 154 3.26 -13.56 -7.97
N LYS A 155 3.92 -14.71 -8.07
CA LYS A 155 4.62 -15.35 -6.97
C LYS A 155 6.10 -14.94 -7.01
N LEU A 156 6.64 -14.55 -5.86
CA LEU A 156 8.08 -14.31 -5.67
C LEU A 156 8.52 -14.98 -4.38
N GLY A 157 9.24 -16.10 -4.49
CA GLY A 157 9.56 -16.93 -3.33
C GLY A 157 8.29 -17.50 -2.71
N ASP A 158 8.04 -17.19 -1.44
CA ASP A 158 6.86 -17.56 -0.64
C ASP A 158 5.73 -16.52 -0.69
N LYS A 159 5.97 -15.37 -1.34
CA LYS A 159 5.02 -14.25 -1.41
C LYS A 159 4.21 -14.28 -2.69
N VAL A 160 2.93 -13.92 -2.56
CA VAL A 160 2.02 -13.56 -3.64
C VAL A 160 1.89 -12.05 -3.67
N ILE A 161 2.10 -11.47 -4.84
CA ILE A 161 2.13 -10.05 -5.13
C ILE A 161 1.04 -9.75 -6.16
N ASP A 162 0.09 -8.90 -5.79
CA ASP A 162 -0.92 -8.33 -6.67
C ASP A 162 -1.20 -6.85 -6.32
N ALA A 163 -2.19 -6.24 -6.97
CA ALA A 163 -2.58 -4.85 -6.70
C ALA A 163 -3.18 -4.62 -5.30
N TYR A 164 -3.70 -5.66 -4.64
CA TYR A 164 -4.36 -5.62 -3.32
C TYR A 164 -3.37 -5.83 -2.18
N THR A 165 -2.37 -6.70 -2.36
CA THR A 165 -1.29 -6.96 -1.40
C THR A 165 -0.20 -5.90 -1.46
N GLY A 166 -0.10 -5.18 -2.60
CA GLY A 166 1.02 -4.29 -2.86
C GLY A 166 2.33 -5.06 -3.08
N PHE A 167 3.42 -4.31 -3.25
CA PHE A 167 4.74 -4.87 -3.52
C PHE A 167 5.28 -5.76 -2.39
N GLY A 168 4.90 -5.48 -1.14
CA GLY A 168 5.24 -6.31 0.02
C GLY A 168 4.71 -7.75 -0.04
N GLY A 169 3.63 -7.96 -0.80
CA GLY A 169 2.98 -9.26 -0.97
C GLY A 169 2.38 -9.83 0.31
N LEU A 170 1.87 -11.05 0.20
CA LEU A 170 1.44 -11.89 1.32
C LEU A 170 1.99 -13.31 1.17
N PRO A 171 2.27 -14.05 2.26
CA PRO A 171 2.49 -15.48 2.17
C PRO A 171 1.34 -16.18 1.42
N LEU A 172 1.63 -17.21 0.63
CA LEU A 172 0.61 -17.91 -0.17
C LEU A 172 -0.58 -18.40 0.68
N ALA A 173 -0.32 -18.95 1.87
CA ALA A 173 -1.37 -19.41 2.77
C ALA A 173 -2.31 -18.26 3.19
N ASP A 174 -1.74 -17.12 3.58
CA ASP A 174 -2.49 -15.93 3.98
C ASP A 174 -3.27 -15.33 2.80
N TYR A 175 -2.69 -15.38 1.61
CA TYR A 175 -3.35 -14.94 0.38
C TYR A 175 -4.59 -15.79 0.09
N VAL A 176 -4.44 -17.11 0.07
CA VAL A 176 -5.54 -18.06 -0.20
C VAL A 176 -6.62 -17.95 0.88
N ALA A 177 -6.26 -17.76 2.15
CA ALA A 177 -7.22 -17.57 3.24
C ALA A 177 -8.07 -16.29 3.09
N ARG A 178 -7.60 -15.31 2.31
CA ARG A 178 -8.35 -14.07 2.01
C ARG A 178 -9.22 -14.20 0.78
N LEU A 179 -9.08 -15.26 -0.02
CA LEU A 179 -9.94 -15.49 -1.18
C LEU A 179 -11.32 -15.94 -0.71
N THR A 180 -12.34 -15.40 -1.36
CA THR A 180 -13.73 -15.76 -1.09
C THR A 180 -14.44 -16.15 -2.38
N THR A 181 -15.34 -17.11 -2.28
CA THR A 181 -16.18 -17.58 -3.39
C THR A 181 -17.53 -18.03 -2.84
N ALA A 182 -18.45 -18.43 -3.72
CA ALA A 182 -19.74 -18.97 -3.30
C ALA A 182 -19.56 -20.32 -2.57
N SER A 183 -20.49 -20.66 -1.66
CA SER A 183 -20.44 -21.91 -0.89
C SER A 183 -20.51 -23.18 -1.74
N THR A 184 -21.03 -23.09 -2.97
CA THR A 184 -21.08 -24.18 -3.97
C THR A 184 -19.85 -24.23 -4.87
N SER A 185 -18.81 -23.47 -4.53
CA SER A 185 -17.60 -23.32 -5.34
C SER A 185 -16.35 -23.35 -4.48
N HIS A 186 -15.21 -23.63 -5.09
CA HIS A 186 -13.91 -23.64 -4.42
C HIS A 186 -12.84 -23.06 -5.34
N VAL A 187 -11.76 -22.56 -4.74
CA VAL A 187 -10.64 -21.98 -5.48
C VAL A 187 -9.54 -23.03 -5.61
N VAL A 188 -9.05 -23.21 -6.84
CA VAL A 188 -7.81 -23.93 -7.12
C VAL A 188 -6.77 -22.94 -7.64
N TYR A 189 -5.49 -23.29 -7.52
CA TYR A 189 -4.43 -22.48 -8.09
C TYR A 189 -3.30 -23.33 -8.65
N GLU A 190 -2.54 -22.75 -9.57
CA GLU A 190 -1.37 -23.36 -10.18
C GLU A 190 -0.31 -22.31 -10.51
N VAL A 191 0.95 -22.72 -10.46
CA VAL A 191 2.08 -21.89 -10.88
C VAL A 191 2.27 -22.06 -12.38
N ILE A 192 2.29 -20.95 -13.10
CA ILE A 192 2.43 -20.90 -14.55
C ILE A 192 3.79 -20.27 -14.89
N PRO A 193 4.63 -20.92 -15.74
CA PRO A 193 5.97 -20.41 -16.05
C PRO A 193 5.96 -19.17 -16.95
N ALA A 194 4.92 -18.94 -17.75
CA ALA A 194 4.78 -17.76 -18.62
C ALA A 194 3.32 -17.51 -19.01
N LEU A 195 2.95 -16.23 -19.21
CA LEU A 195 1.65 -15.78 -19.70
C LEU A 195 1.59 -15.62 -21.22
#